data_AF-A0A553SNJ2-F1
#
_entry.id   AF-A0A553SNJ2-F1
#
_cell.length_a   1.000
_cell.length_b   1.000
_cell.length_c   1.000
_cell.angle_alpha   90.00
_cell.angle_beta   90.00
_cell.angle_gamma   90.00
#
_symmetry.space_group_name_H-M   'P 1'
#
loop_
_entity.id
_entity.type
_entity.pdbx_description
1 polymer ?
#
loop_
_entity_poly.entity_id
_entity_poly.type
_entity_poly.pdbx_seq_one_letter_code
_entity_poly.pdbx_strand_id
1 'polypeptide(L)' 'MLESQLIKEERKEFVISELLYFEVTKLGDGRQLYEGSLAELELLHIREKIKQARKVTVEQII' A
#
# COMPACT_ATOMS: atom_id res chain seq x y z
N MET A 1 -10.69 4.58 23.44
CA MET A 1 -9.96 5.60 22.64
C MET A 1 -8.56 5.15 22.28
N LEU A 2 -7.74 4.61 23.20
CA LEU A 2 -6.41 4.07 22.87
C LEU A 2 -6.44 2.90 21.88
N GLU A 3 -7.36 1.94 22.05
CA GLU A 3 -7.46 0.77 21.16
C GLU A 3 -7.69 1.16 19.70
N SER A 4 -8.56 2.15 19.44
CA SER A 4 -8.81 2.64 18.08
C SER A 4 -7.58 3.31 17.44
N GLN A 5 -6.69 3.89 18.24
CA GLN A 5 -5.46 4.49 17.74
C GLN A 5 -4.44 3.38 17.40
N LEU A 6 -4.31 2.38 18.27
CA LEU A 6 -3.44 1.23 18.06
C LEU A 6 -3.81 0.47 16.79
N ILE A 7 -5.10 0.14 16.61
CA ILE A 7 -5.62 -0.54 15.42
C ILE A 7 -5.30 0.28 14.15
N LYS A 8 -5.37 1.61 14.23
CA LYS A 8 -5.06 2.49 13.10
C LYS A 8 -3.58 2.44 12.72
N GLU A 9 -2.68 2.43 13.71
CA GLU A 9 -1.24 2.32 13.47
C GLU A 9 -0.86 0.93 12.96
N GLU A 10 -1.39 -0.15 13.56
CA GLU A 10 -1.17 -1.53 13.08
C GLU A 10 -1.62 -1.68 11.61
N ARG A 11 -2.77 -1.12 11.26
CA ARG A 11 -3.26 -1.12 9.88
C ARG A 11 -2.35 -0.30 8.95
N LYS A 12 -1.84 0.85 9.42
CA LYS A 12 -0.90 1.67 8.65
C LYS A 12 0.41 0.94 8.40
N GLU A 13 0.98 0.30 9.42
CA GLU A 13 2.20 -0.49 9.31
C GLU A 13 2.03 -1.67 8.35
N PHE A 14 0.91 -2.40 8.45
CA PHE A 14 0.59 -3.48 7.53
C PHE A 14 0.55 -3.00 6.07
N VAL A 15 -0.14 -1.89 5.80
CA VAL A 15 -0.24 -1.35 4.43
C VAL A 15 1.12 -0.88 3.91
N ILE A 16 1.95 -0.25 4.75
CA ILE A 16 3.32 0.14 4.36
C ILE A 16 4.15 -1.09 4.02
N SER A 17 4.10 -2.15 4.84
CA SER A 17 4.82 -3.40 4.58
C SER A 17 4.44 -4.02 3.22
N GLU A 18 3.15 -4.10 2.92
CA GLU A 18 2.67 -4.59 1.62
C GLU A 18 3.13 -3.71 0.45
N LEU A 19 3.14 -2.38 0.62
CA LEU A 19 3.63 -1.46 -0.42
C LEU A 19 5.12 -1.64 -0.68
N LEU A 20 5.92 -1.84 0.37
CA LEU A 20 7.35 -2.14 0.25
C LEU A 20 7.57 -3.49 -0.46
N TYR A 21 6.73 -4.49 -0.19
CA TYR A 21 6.74 -5.76 -0.91
C TYR A 21 6.47 -5.59 -2.41
N PHE A 22 5.66 -4.62 -2.81
CA PHE A 22 5.46 -4.21 -4.21
C PHE A 22 6.53 -3.27 -4.76
N GLU A 23 7.64 -3.09 -4.04
CA GLU A 23 8.75 -2.18 -4.38
C GLU A 23 8.34 -0.69 -4.45
N VAL A 24 7.22 -0.32 -3.83
CA VAL A 24 6.77 1.07 -3.73
C VAL A 24 7.34 1.70 -2.47
N THR A 25 8.16 2.73 -2.64
CA THR A 25 8.88 3.39 -1.53
C THR A 25 8.39 4.81 -1.24
N LYS A 26 7.58 5.39 -2.14
CA LYS A 26 7.11 6.77 -2.07
C LYS A 26 5.67 6.91 -2.54
N LEU A 27 5.00 7.94 -2.05
CA LEU A 27 3.72 8.42 -2.58
C LEU A 27 3.92 9.09 -3.95
N GLY A 28 2.82 9.28 -4.68
CA GLY A 28 2.85 9.90 -6.01
C GLY A 28 3.31 11.35 -6.03
N ASP A 29 3.30 12.03 -4.88
CA ASP A 29 3.80 13.40 -4.69
C ASP A 29 5.27 13.45 -4.22
N GLY A 30 5.93 12.29 -4.07
CA GLY A 30 7.33 12.17 -3.68
C GLY A 30 7.60 12.04 -2.18
N ARG A 31 6.58 12.16 -1.32
CA ARG A 31 6.70 11.90 0.12
C ARG A 31 7.02 10.44 0.42
N GLN A 32 7.67 10.16 1.54
CA GLN A 32 7.86 8.80 2.05
C GLN A 32 6.52 8.23 2.55
N LEU A 33 6.41 6.89 2.56
CA LEU A 33 5.18 6.21 2.96
C LEU A 33 4.73 6.55 4.39
N TYR A 34 5.67 6.66 5.34
CA TYR A 34 5.36 6.99 6.73
C TYR A 34 4.73 8.39 6.90
N GLU A 35 4.99 9.30 5.95
CA GLU A 35 4.42 10.65 5.90
C GLU A 35 3.00 10.68 5.33
N GLY A 36 2.51 9.56 4.77
CA GLY A 36 1.16 9.40 4.26
C GLY A 36 0.12 9.18 5.34
N SER A 37 -1.10 9.65 5.09
CA SER A 37 -2.27 9.24 5.85
C SER A 37 -2.64 7.79 5.52
N LEU A 38 -3.32 7.12 6.46
CA LEU A 38 -3.79 5.75 6.24
C LEU A 38 -4.65 5.62 4.97
N ALA A 39 -5.53 6.59 4.72
CA ALA A 39 -6.40 6.58 3.53
C ALA A 39 -5.61 6.68 2.21
N GLU A 40 -4.56 7.53 2.16
CA GLU A 40 -3.69 7.64 0.99
C GLU A 40 -2.94 6.32 0.73
N LEU A 41 -2.42 5.70 1.79
CA LEU A 41 -1.69 4.44 1.72
C LEU A 41 -2.59 3.28 1.26
N GLU A 42 -3.81 3.19 1.78
CA GLU A 42 -4.78 2.16 1.38
C GLU A 42 -5.17 2.28 -0.09
N LEU A 43 -5.42 3.50 -0.55
CA LEU A 43 -5.72 3.75 -1.96
C LEU A 43 -4.55 3.35 -2.86
N LEU A 44 -3.32 3.68 -2.46
CA LEU A 44 -2.12 3.29 -3.19
C LEU A 44 -1.96 1.76 -3.24
N HIS A 45 -2.17 1.08 -2.10
CA HIS A 45 -2.09 -0.37 -1.99
C HIS A 45 -3.08 -1.08 -2.92
N ILE A 46 -4.35 -0.62 -2.95
CA ILE A 46 -5.38 -1.16 -3.85
C ILE A 46 -4.95 -1.00 -5.31
N ARG A 47 -4.41 0.17 -5.68
CA ARG A 47 -3.95 0.43 -7.06
C ARG A 47 -2.82 -0.50 -7.47
N GLU A 48 -1.84 -0.73 -6.60
CA GLU A 48 -0.74 -1.66 -6.89
C GLU A 48 -1.23 -3.11 -6.94
N LYS A 49 -2.13 -3.57 -6.04
CA LYS A 49 -2.75 -4.90 -6.15
C LYS A 49 -3.42 -5.11 -7.52
N ILE A 50 -4.18 -4.12 -8.01
CA ILE A 50 -4.81 -4.18 -9.34
C ILE A 50 -3.77 -4.29 -10.45
N LYS A 51 -2.70 -3.49 -10.38
CA LYS A 51 -1.61 -3.51 -11.36
C LYS A 51 -0.87 -4.85 -11.38
N GLN A 52 -0.57 -5.43 -10.22
CA GLN A 52 0.06 -6.74 -10.11
C GLN A 52 -0.86 -7.84 -10.66
N ALA A 53 -2.15 -7.84 -10.31
CA ALA A 53 -3.11 -8.79 -10.84
C ALA A 53 -3.19 -8.75 -12.38
N ARG A 54 -3.13 -7.56 -12.98
CA ARG A 54 -3.10 -7.37 -14.44
C ARG A 54 -1.81 -7.88 -15.09
N LYS A 55 -0.66 -7.76 -14.42
CA LYS A 55 0.61 -8.31 -14.93
C LYS A 55 0.57 -9.84 -15.00
N VAL A 56 0.06 -10.48 -13.93
CA VAL A 56 -0.09 -11.94 -13.88
C VAL A 56 -0.99 -12.46 -15.01
N THR A 57 -2.04 -11.73 -15.38
CA THR A 57 -2.93 -12.13 -16.49
C THR A 57 -2.24 -12.10 -17.86
N VAL A 58 -1.23 -11.25 -18.04
CA VAL A 58 -0.48 -11.16 -19.30
C VAL A 58 0.57 -12.26 -19.41
N GLU A 59 1.25 -12.60 -18.30
CA GLU A 59 2.30 -13.63 -18.29
C GLU A 59 1.75 -15.05 -18.46
N GLN A 60 0.49 -15.31 -18.09
CA GLN A 60 -0.12 -16.64 -18.19
C GLN A 60 -0.69 -16.99 -19.58
N ILE A 61 -0.62 -16.07 -20.56
CA ILE A 61 -1.23 -16.24 -21.90
C ILE A 61 -0.15 -16.44 -23.00
N ILE A 62 1.13 -16.57 -22.64
CA ILE A 62 2.24 -16.78 -23.59
C ILE A 62 2.73 -18.23 -23.54
#